data_AF-K9Y6S9-F1
#
_entry.id   AF-K9Y6S9-F1
#
_cell.length_a   1.000
_cell.length_b   1.000
_cell.length_c   1.000
_cell.angle_alpha   90.00
_cell.angle_beta   90.00
_cell.angle_gamma   90.00
#
_symmetry.space_group_name_H-M   'P 1'
#
loop_
_entity.id
_entity.type
_entity.pdbx_description
1 polymer ?
#
loop_
_entity_poly.entity_id
_entity_poly.type
_entity_poly.pdbx_seq_one_letter_code
_entity_poly.pdbx_strand_id
1 'polypeptide(L)'
;MILDTSAVIAIALREKGWETIYQQAIQAPKLLISSGTLQELLIVACHKGILAEVRSLLNYLDLDYVAVDHDLALKAVEIYQRYGQAGNHPAQLNYADCFAVALSEVHQIPLLYAKQHFSDVQN
;
A
#
# COMPACT_ATOMS: atom_id res chain seq x y z
N MET A 1 -1.85 -4.83 9.54
CA MET A 1 -1.02 -4.03 8.63
C MET A 1 -1.88 -3.49 7.50
N ILE A 2 -1.50 -2.35 6.94
CA ILE A 2 -2.10 -1.79 5.72
C ILE A 2 -1.21 -2.18 4.54
N LEU A 3 -1.76 -2.86 3.54
CA LEU A 3 -1.03 -3.20 2.33
C LEU A 3 -0.83 -2.00 1.42
N ASP A 4 0.40 -1.84 0.96
CA ASP A 4 0.76 -0.97 -0.16
C ASP A 4 0.91 -1.78 -1.47
N THR A 5 0.73 -1.11 -2.61
CA THR A 5 0.95 -1.67 -3.95
C THR A 5 2.33 -2.33 -4.07
N SER A 6 3.38 -1.70 -3.54
CA SER A 6 4.75 -2.22 -3.68
C SER A 6 4.96 -3.55 -2.97
N ALA A 7 4.32 -3.79 -1.82
CA ALA A 7 4.44 -5.06 -1.11
C ALA A 7 3.82 -6.20 -1.93
N VAL A 8 2.62 -6.00 -2.47
CA VAL A 8 1.93 -7.04 -3.24
C VAL A 8 2.68 -7.38 -4.53
N ILE A 9 3.20 -6.35 -5.22
CA ILE A 9 4.01 -6.55 -6.43
C ILE A 9 5.30 -7.31 -6.11
N ALA A 10 5.99 -6.96 -5.02
CA ALA A 10 7.22 -7.64 -4.61
C ALA A 10 6.98 -9.14 -4.32
N ILE A 11 5.88 -9.47 -3.64
CA ILE A 11 5.46 -10.86 -3.39
C ILE A 11 5.13 -11.57 -4.71
N ALA A 12 4.29 -10.98 -5.55
CA ALA A 12 3.84 -11.59 -6.80
C ALA A 12 5.00 -11.88 -7.77
N LEU A 13 5.99 -10.98 -7.83
CA LEU A 13 7.17 -11.11 -8.68
C LEU A 13 8.35 -11.85 -8.02
N ARG A 14 8.22 -12.22 -6.74
CA ARG A 14 9.31 -12.81 -5.94
C ARG A 14 10.58 -11.94 -5.97
N GLU A 15 10.42 -10.64 -5.83
CA GLU A 15 11.54 -9.69 -5.76
C GLU A 15 12.38 -9.94 -4.50
N LYS A 16 13.65 -9.52 -4.50
CA LYS A 16 14.55 -9.74 -3.35
C LYS A 16 13.91 -9.24 -2.03
N GLY A 17 13.72 -10.14 -1.06
CA GLY A 17 13.14 -9.82 0.25
C GLY A 17 11.62 -10.06 0.34
N TRP A 18 10.99 -10.58 -0.72
CA TRP A 18 9.57 -10.87 -0.75
C TRP A 18 9.12 -11.85 0.35
N GLU A 19 9.97 -12.79 0.76
CA GLU A 19 9.64 -13.78 1.79
C GLU A 19 9.34 -13.11 3.13
N THR A 20 10.12 -12.09 3.50
CA THR A 20 9.92 -11.34 4.74
C THR A 20 8.61 -10.56 4.70
N ILE A 21 8.31 -9.91 3.58
CA ILE A 21 7.07 -9.15 3.38
C ILE A 21 5.87 -10.10 3.45
N TYR A 22 5.96 -11.26 2.78
CA TYR A 22 4.91 -12.28 2.82
C TYR A 22 4.69 -12.82 4.23
N GLN A 23 5.76 -13.11 4.99
CA GLN A 23 5.66 -13.54 6.39
C GLN A 23 4.97 -12.49 7.27
N GLN A 24 5.30 -11.21 7.10
CA GLN A 24 4.62 -10.13 7.81
C GLN A 24 3.13 -10.03 7.46
N ALA A 25 2.78 -10.22 6.18
CA ALA A 25 1.39 -10.20 5.73
C ALA A 25 0.56 -11.31 6.39
N ILE A 26 1.05 -12.56 6.38
CA ILE A 26 0.29 -13.71 6.91
C ILE A 26 0.27 -13.79 8.44
N GLN A 27 1.22 -13.15 9.12
CA GLN A 27 1.26 -13.08 10.59
C GLN A 27 0.51 -11.86 11.14
N ALA A 28 0.12 -10.92 10.28
CA ALA A 28 -0.61 -9.74 10.72
C ALA A 28 -1.98 -10.15 11.29
N PRO A 29 -2.37 -9.67 12.49
CA PRO A 29 -3.66 -10.00 13.08
C PRO A 29 -4.84 -9.44 12.28
N LYS A 30 -4.58 -8.43 11.44
CA LYS A 30 -5.53 -7.82 10.53
C LYS A 30 -4.77 -7.30 9.32
N LEU A 31 -5.28 -7.51 8.12
CA LEU A 31 -4.66 -7.03 6.88
C LEU A 31 -5.70 -6.25 6.09
N LEU A 32 -5.43 -4.96 5.83
CA LEU A 32 -6.38 -4.08 5.15
C LEU A 32 -5.73 -3.51 3.89
N ILE A 33 -6.56 -3.19 2.91
CA ILE A 33 -6.13 -2.45 1.71
C ILE A 33 -7.18 -1.38 1.37
N SER A 34 -6.72 -0.16 1.09
CA SER A 34 -7.61 0.88 0.55
C SER A 34 -8.03 0.53 -0.88
N SER A 35 -9.28 0.81 -1.24
CA SER A 35 -9.77 0.63 -2.60
C SER A 35 -9.00 1.50 -3.62
N GLY A 36 -8.44 2.63 -3.18
CA GLY A 36 -7.54 3.45 -4.00
C GLY A 36 -6.21 2.75 -4.29
N THR A 37 -5.61 2.13 -3.27
CA THR A 37 -4.40 1.31 -3.42
C THR A 37 -4.67 0.05 -4.23
N LEU A 38 -5.82 -0.60 -4.05
CA LEU A 38 -6.23 -1.75 -4.87
C LEU A 38 -6.32 -1.38 -6.35
N GLN A 39 -6.93 -0.24 -6.68
CA GLN A 39 -7.03 0.22 -8.07
C GLN A 39 -5.65 0.43 -8.69
N GLU A 40 -4.74 1.12 -7.99
CA GLU A 40 -3.36 1.30 -8.45
C GLU A 40 -2.67 -0.06 -8.66
N LEU A 41 -2.73 -0.94 -7.67
CA LEU A 41 -2.16 -2.28 -7.71
C LEU A 41 -2.63 -3.06 -8.94
N LEU A 42 -3.93 -3.07 -9.24
CA LEU A 42 -4.47 -3.79 -10.39
C LEU A 42 -4.03 -3.19 -11.72
N ILE A 43 -3.91 -1.85 -11.82
CA ILE A 43 -3.38 -1.18 -13.01
C ILE A 43 -1.90 -1.52 -13.20
N VAL A 44 -1.09 -1.45 -12.14
CA VAL A 44 0.34 -1.81 -12.16
C VAL A 44 0.52 -3.28 -12.54
N ALA A 45 -0.29 -4.18 -11.97
CA ALA A 45 -0.29 -5.60 -12.30
C ALA A 45 -0.66 -5.86 -13.77
N CYS A 46 -1.63 -5.12 -14.31
CA CYS A 46 -2.01 -5.18 -15.72
C CYS A 46 -0.86 -4.76 -16.63
N HIS A 47 -0.20 -3.64 -16.35
CA HIS A 47 0.95 -3.17 -17.13
C HIS A 47 2.15 -4.13 -17.06
N LYS A 48 2.30 -4.85 -15.96
CA LYS A 48 3.37 -5.86 -15.77
C LYS A 48 3.01 -7.25 -16.31
N GLY A 49 1.77 -7.47 -16.76
CA GLY A 49 1.31 -8.77 -17.25
C GLY A 49 1.13 -9.84 -16.17
N ILE A 50 0.93 -9.44 -14.90
CA ILE A 50 0.83 -10.35 -13.73
C ILE A 50 -0.52 -10.24 -12.99
N LEU A 51 -1.57 -9.82 -13.70
CA LEU A 51 -2.87 -9.55 -13.09
C LEU A 51 -3.48 -10.83 -12.46
N ALA A 52 -3.25 -12.00 -13.05
CA ALA A 52 -3.78 -13.26 -12.54
C ALA A 52 -3.08 -13.68 -11.24
N GLU A 53 -1.76 -13.53 -11.18
CA GLU A 53 -0.91 -13.81 -10.02
C GLU A 53 -1.28 -12.91 -8.85
N VAL A 54 -1.45 -11.60 -9.10
CA VAL A 54 -1.88 -10.64 -8.08
C VAL A 54 -3.29 -10.97 -7.56
N ARG A 55 -4.25 -11.25 -8.45
CA ARG A 55 -5.61 -11.64 -8.01
C ARG A 55 -5.61 -12.93 -7.19
N SER A 56 -4.81 -13.91 -7.61
CA SER A 56 -4.64 -15.16 -6.87
C SER A 56 -4.08 -14.88 -5.46
N LEU A 57 -3.01 -14.09 -5.36
CA LEU A 57 -2.42 -13.69 -4.08
C LEU A 57 -3.42 -12.94 -3.19
N LEU A 58 -4.18 -11.97 -3.71
CA LEU A 58 -5.19 -11.25 -2.95
C LEU A 58 -6.31 -12.17 -2.43
N ASN A 59 -6.64 -13.26 -3.12
CA ASN A 59 -7.60 -14.26 -2.65
C ASN A 59 -7.04 -15.17 -1.56
N TYR A 60 -5.72 -15.37 -1.52
CA TYR A 60 -5.05 -16.14 -0.47
C TYR A 60 -4.82 -15.34 0.81
N LEU A 61 -4.73 -14.01 0.69
CA LEU A 61 -4.62 -13.11 1.82
C LEU A 61 -6.02 -12.81 2.38
N ASP A 62 -6.22 -12.96 3.69
CA ASP A 62 -7.47 -12.60 4.36
C ASP A 62 -7.57 -11.07 4.50
N LEU A 63 -8.05 -10.41 3.43
CA LEU A 63 -8.02 -8.96 3.27
C LEU A 63 -9.36 -8.29 3.57
N ASP A 64 -9.29 -7.26 4.41
CA ASP A 64 -10.34 -6.28 4.57
C ASP A 64 -10.17 -5.13 3.58
N TYR A 65 -11.09 -5.02 2.63
CA TYR A 65 -11.12 -3.92 1.67
C TYR A 65 -11.81 -2.70 2.28
N VAL A 66 -11.10 -1.59 2.37
CA VAL A 66 -11.64 -0.32 2.88
C VAL A 66 -11.95 0.61 1.72
N ALA A 67 -13.17 1.15 1.67
CA ALA A 67 -13.57 2.11 0.65
C ALA A 67 -12.85 3.45 0.84
N VAL A 68 -12.62 4.18 -0.24
CA VAL A 68 -12.19 5.59 -0.16
C VAL A 68 -13.45 6.44 -0.01
N ASP A 69 -13.77 6.79 1.23
CA ASP A 69 -14.84 7.73 1.54
C ASP A 69 -14.33 9.19 1.54
N HIS A 70 -15.22 10.11 1.88
CA HIS A 70 -14.92 11.54 1.93
C HIS A 70 -13.74 11.85 2.88
N ASP A 71 -13.73 11.24 4.07
CA ASP A 71 -12.75 11.57 5.10
C ASP A 71 -11.37 10.99 4.77
N LEU A 72 -11.33 9.76 4.25
CA LEU A 72 -10.08 9.17 3.76
C LEU A 72 -9.52 9.93 2.55
N ALA A 73 -10.38 10.45 1.67
CA ALA A 73 -9.95 11.29 0.55
C ALA A 73 -9.33 12.61 1.02
N LEU A 74 -9.94 13.30 1.98
CA LEU A 74 -9.36 14.51 2.57
C LEU A 74 -8.03 14.19 3.28
N LYS A 75 -7.98 13.09 4.02
CA LYS A 75 -6.76 12.66 4.70
C LYS A 75 -5.63 12.37 3.72
N ALA A 76 -5.91 11.73 2.58
CA ALA A 76 -4.91 11.50 1.54
C ALA A 76 -4.32 12.80 0.97
N VAL A 77 -5.12 13.87 0.87
CA VAL A 77 -4.61 15.20 0.48
C VAL A 77 -3.68 15.78 1.55
N GLU A 78 -4.01 15.64 2.85
CA GLU A 78 -3.12 16.05 3.94
C GLU A 78 -1.78 15.30 3.91
N ILE A 79 -1.82 13.99 3.61
CA ILE A 79 -0.61 13.16 3.41
C ILE A 79 0.22 13.72 2.25
N TYR A 80 -0.42 14.00 1.11
CA TYR A 80 0.27 14.53 -0.06
C TYR A 80 0.90 15.89 0.21
N GLN A 81 0.23 16.77 0.96
CA GLN A 81 0.78 18.07 1.35
C GLN A 81 2.02 17.94 2.26
N ARG A 82 2.02 16.96 3.17
CA ARG A 82 3.14 16.72 4.10
C ARG A 82 4.32 16.00 3.45
N TYR A 83 4.05 14.97 2.66
CA TYR A 83 5.05 13.98 2.23
C TYR A 83 5.13 13.80 0.71
N GLY A 84 4.25 14.43 -0.06
CA GLY A 84 4.16 14.27 -1.50
C GLY A 84 5.24 15.04 -2.27
N GLN A 85 5.32 14.79 -3.57
CA GLN A 85 6.33 15.38 -4.48
C GLN A 85 6.29 16.91 -4.58
N ALA A 86 5.16 17.53 -4.26
CA ALA A 86 5.03 18.99 -4.19
C ALA A 86 5.70 19.57 -2.92
N GLY A 87 5.86 18.76 -1.88
CA GLY A 87 6.62 19.10 -0.68
C GLY A 87 8.09 18.70 -0.86
N ASN A 88 9.00 19.46 -0.29
CA ASN A 88 10.44 19.16 -0.26
C ASN A 88 10.78 17.97 0.68
N HIS A 89 9.86 17.00 0.82
CA HIS A 89 9.99 15.87 1.74
C HIS A 89 10.70 14.69 1.06
N PRO A 90 11.67 14.03 1.71
CA PRO A 90 12.44 12.92 1.13
C PRO A 90 11.59 11.75 0.60
N ALA A 91 10.44 11.50 1.25
CA ALA A 91 9.50 10.44 0.86
C ALA A 91 8.93 10.60 -0.56
N GLN A 92 8.75 11.84 -1.05
CA GLN A 92 8.26 12.13 -2.40
C GLN A 92 7.04 11.28 -2.84
N LEU A 93 6.05 11.14 -1.96
CA LEU A 93 4.88 10.29 -2.22
C LEU A 93 4.10 10.77 -3.45
N ASN A 94 3.64 9.83 -4.25
CA ASN A 94 2.75 10.11 -5.37
C ASN A 94 1.27 10.08 -4.92
N TYR A 95 0.36 10.44 -5.82
CA TYR A 95 -1.10 10.46 -5.55
C TYR A 95 -1.62 9.14 -4.96
N ALA A 96 -1.20 8.00 -5.53
CA ALA A 96 -1.70 6.69 -5.15
C ALA A 96 -1.10 6.19 -3.81
N ASP A 97 0.17 6.49 -3.55
CA ASP A 97 0.84 6.16 -2.28
C ASP A 97 0.08 6.75 -1.06
N CYS A 98 -0.56 7.90 -1.26
CA CYS A 98 -1.25 8.62 -0.19
C CYS A 98 -2.42 7.84 0.40
N PHE A 99 -3.07 6.95 -0.36
CA PHE A 99 -4.21 6.17 0.15
C PHE A 99 -3.79 5.15 1.20
N ALA A 100 -2.67 4.47 0.98
CA ALA A 100 -2.16 3.50 1.94
C ALA A 100 -1.76 4.21 3.23
N VAL A 101 -0.99 5.30 3.11
CA VAL A 101 -0.52 6.08 4.26
C VAL A 101 -1.67 6.72 5.03
N ALA A 102 -2.65 7.31 4.34
CA ALA A 102 -3.83 7.89 4.98
C ALA A 102 -4.59 6.83 5.78
N LEU A 103 -4.78 5.64 5.21
CA LEU A 103 -5.47 4.54 5.89
C LEU A 103 -4.66 4.06 7.11
N SER A 104 -3.34 3.99 6.99
CA SER A 104 -2.42 3.67 8.09
C SER A 104 -2.55 4.67 9.24
N GLU A 105 -2.55 5.97 8.96
CA GLU A 105 -2.70 7.00 10.00
C GLU A 105 -4.08 6.97 10.65
N VAL A 106 -5.16 6.83 9.86
CA VAL A 106 -6.55 6.81 10.37
C VAL A 106 -6.78 5.63 11.30
N HIS A 107 -6.30 4.44 10.93
CA HIS A 107 -6.50 3.24 11.73
C HIS A 107 -5.40 2.99 12.77
N GLN A 108 -4.32 3.77 12.77
CA GLN A 108 -3.13 3.53 13.58
C GLN A 108 -2.56 2.12 13.39
N ILE A 109 -2.58 1.63 12.16
CA ILE A 109 -2.11 0.29 11.78
C ILE A 109 -0.87 0.46 10.88
N PRO A 110 0.24 -0.26 11.12
CA PRO A 110 1.46 -0.08 10.35
C PRO A 110 1.31 -0.48 8.88
N LEU A 111 1.98 0.25 7.99
CA LEU A 111 2.09 -0.08 6.56
C LEU A 111 3.00 -1.28 6.33
N LEU A 112 2.64 -2.08 5.33
CA LEU A 112 3.48 -3.11 4.73
C LEU A 112 3.81 -2.69 3.29
N TYR A 113 5.08 -2.41 3.04
CA TYR A 113 5.60 -1.91 1.76
C TYR A 113 6.96 -2.54 1.44
N ALA A 114 7.38 -2.48 0.17
CA ALA A 114 8.71 -2.94 -0.26
C ALA A 114 9.69 -1.77 -0.50
N LYS A 115 9.20 -0.55 -0.78
CA LYS A 115 10.02 0.61 -1.16
C LYS A 115 10.53 1.42 0.02
N GLN A 116 11.78 1.87 -0.03
CA GLN A 116 12.41 2.67 1.05
C GLN A 116 11.77 4.04 1.32
N HIS A 117 11.06 4.64 0.35
CA HIS A 117 10.49 5.99 0.49
C HIS A 117 9.40 6.14 1.57
N PHE A 118 8.82 5.04 2.07
CA PHE A 118 7.85 5.08 3.17
C PHE A 118 8.48 5.07 4.56
N SER A 119 9.78 4.80 4.68
CA SER A 119 10.48 4.72 5.97
C SER A 119 10.51 6.07 6.71
N ASP A 120 10.43 7.18 5.98
CA ASP A 120 10.42 8.54 6.55
C ASP A 120 9.01 9.01 6.97
N VAL A 121 7.98 8.19 6.74
CA VAL A 121 6.56 8.55 6.98
C VAL A 121 6.01 7.91 8.26
N GLN A 122 6.70 6.91 8.84
CA GLN A 122 6.23 6.15 10.02
C GLN A 122 6.70 6.70 11.40
N ASN A 123 7.00 8.00 11.53
CA ASN A 123 7.37 8.62 12.82
C ASN A 123 6.22 9.41 13.46
#